data_AF-A0A1I0T859-F1
#
_entry.id   AF-A0A1I0T859-F1
#
_cell.length_a   1.000
_cell.length_b   1.000
_cell.length_c   1.000
_cell.angle_alpha   90.00
_cell.angle_beta   90.00
_cell.angle_gamma   90.00
#
_symmetry.space_group_name_H-M   'P 1'
#
loop_
_entity.id
_entity.type
_entity.pdbx_description
1 polymer ?
#
loop_
_entity_poly.entity_id
_entity_poly.type
_entity_poly.pdbx_seq_one_letter_code
_entity_poly.pdbx_strand_id
1 'polypeptide(L)'
;MGKLFVVGFGPGSVDHMTKRAREAIEESDVIVGYKTYVDLIKDIIRGKEVISTGMTEEVSRAQEAVKQAERGKNVAVISSGDAGLYGMAGLVYEVLIENGWHKETGIEVEVIPGISAIHSCAALLGAPIMHDACTISLSDHLTPWHIIAKRIEAAAAADFVIALYNPKSGRRTQQIVEAQRILLTYRSPHTPVGLVKSAYRERQHVVLTNIGDMLEHDIGMLTTVIIGNSSTFVHDGLMITPRGYERKYNLSSAVQPLKPHERLRPEAEPWALTHVRSLAEEAYEKVNVERLEVAVSLGIAKKTWEPEQMVQLARIVGEQGTITYTPDHYFKVTMETNRADEVVRALVQVGLTVAPVGDVFVMKACDFCDGEKKDAIPYAEQLYKQFGGMKLPKELRVGFNGCGMACYGAVHEDIGIVYRKGAFDLFLGGKTVGRNAHPGQLVAEGIHPDDLVETIARIIAQYKEEGYANERFHKFFERKKEVGGFVYGQTKNVEPAACGE
;
A
#
# COMPACT_ATOMS: atom_id res chain seq x y z
N MET A 1 22.19 -14.75 -44.54
CA MET A 1 21.02 -14.87 -43.65
C MET A 1 19.93 -13.99 -44.23
N GLY A 2 18.66 -14.34 -44.03
CA GLY A 2 17.53 -13.51 -44.43
C GLY A 2 17.25 -12.41 -43.41
N LYS A 3 16.07 -11.80 -43.49
CA LYS A 3 15.63 -10.72 -42.59
C LYS A 3 14.31 -11.08 -41.90
N LEU A 4 14.17 -10.68 -40.63
CA LEU A 4 12.94 -10.79 -39.86
C LEU A 4 12.26 -9.42 -39.76
N PHE A 5 11.08 -9.30 -40.36
CA PHE A 5 10.18 -8.17 -40.17
C PHE A 5 9.14 -8.54 -39.12
N VAL A 6 9.11 -7.86 -37.98
CA VAL A 6 8.07 -8.04 -36.96
C VAL A 6 7.04 -6.94 -37.13
N VAL A 7 5.93 -7.25 -37.79
CA VAL A 7 5.03 -6.26 -38.40
C VAL A 7 3.76 -6.06 -37.60
N GLY A 8 3.58 -4.86 -37.05
CA GLY A 8 2.28 -4.38 -36.58
C GLY A 8 1.46 -3.85 -37.76
N PHE A 9 0.41 -4.54 -38.19
CA PHE A 9 -0.38 -4.13 -39.36
C PHE A 9 -1.58 -3.22 -39.02
N GLY A 10 -1.72 -2.80 -37.76
CA GLY A 10 -2.81 -1.93 -37.32
C GLY A 10 -4.13 -2.68 -37.07
N PRO A 11 -5.29 -1.99 -37.08
CA PRO A 11 -6.56 -2.56 -36.65
C PRO A 11 -7.11 -3.64 -37.59
N GLY A 12 -6.63 -3.76 -38.82
CA GLY A 12 -6.99 -4.83 -39.76
C GLY A 12 -7.62 -4.36 -41.07
N SER A 13 -8.02 -3.09 -41.17
CA SER A 13 -8.26 -2.45 -42.47
C SER A 13 -6.94 -2.05 -43.12
N VAL A 14 -6.86 -2.23 -44.45
CA VAL A 14 -5.71 -1.83 -45.27
C VAL A 14 -5.48 -0.32 -45.22
N ASP A 15 -6.54 0.47 -45.08
CA ASP A 15 -6.46 1.94 -45.04
C ASP A 15 -5.76 2.47 -43.78
N HIS A 16 -5.72 1.66 -42.72
CA HIS A 16 -5.06 1.98 -41.45
C HIS A 16 -3.72 1.26 -41.28
N MET A 17 -3.23 0.59 -42.33
CA MET A 17 -1.90 0.00 -42.36
C MET A 17 -0.87 1.09 -42.65
N THR A 18 0.24 1.10 -41.91
CA THR A 18 1.34 2.02 -42.22
C THR A 18 1.98 1.62 -43.56
N LYS A 19 2.50 2.61 -44.28
CA LYS A 19 3.21 2.37 -45.55
C LYS A 19 4.32 1.33 -45.37
N ARG A 20 5.13 1.46 -44.31
CA ARG A 20 6.24 0.54 -44.02
C ARG A 20 5.79 -0.90 -43.73
N ALA A 21 4.66 -1.08 -43.04
CA ALA A 21 4.11 -2.42 -42.79
C ALA A 21 3.71 -3.11 -44.10
N ARG A 22 3.10 -2.38 -45.04
CA ARG A 22 2.74 -2.89 -46.36
C ARG A 22 3.98 -3.30 -47.16
N GLU A 23 4.98 -2.42 -47.23
CA GLU A 23 6.23 -2.68 -47.94
C GLU A 23 6.95 -3.92 -47.38
N ALA A 24 7.04 -4.07 -46.06
CA ALA A 24 7.70 -5.23 -45.46
C ALA A 24 6.97 -6.55 -45.72
N ILE A 25 5.63 -6.54 -45.74
CA ILE A 25 4.84 -7.71 -46.13
C ILE A 25 5.10 -8.04 -47.61
N GLU A 26 5.18 -7.03 -48.47
CA GLU A 26 5.48 -7.18 -49.90
C GLU A 26 6.92 -7.69 -50.15
N GLU A 27 7.91 -7.25 -49.37
CA GLU A 27 9.32 -7.67 -49.40
C GLU A 27 9.55 -9.11 -48.88
N SER A 28 8.60 -9.66 -48.13
CA SER A 28 8.75 -10.95 -47.47
C SER A 28 8.43 -12.13 -48.38
N ASP A 29 9.24 -13.19 -48.30
CA ASP A 29 9.01 -14.47 -48.96
C ASP A 29 7.99 -15.31 -48.19
N VAL A 30 8.04 -15.24 -46.85
CA VAL A 30 7.21 -16.03 -45.92
C VAL A 30 6.45 -15.12 -44.97
N ILE A 31 5.16 -15.39 -44.80
CA ILE A 31 4.29 -14.75 -43.82
C ILE A 31 4.02 -15.72 -42.68
N VAL A 32 4.34 -15.31 -41.45
CA VAL A 32 4.09 -16.07 -40.23
C VAL A 32 3.06 -15.32 -39.38
N GLY A 33 1.94 -15.96 -39.05
CA GLY A 33 0.91 -15.28 -38.29
C GLY A 33 -0.21 -16.18 -37.78
N TYR A 34 -1.01 -15.66 -36.86
CA TYR A 34 -2.24 -16.31 -36.44
C TYR A 34 -3.26 -16.32 -37.60
N LYS A 35 -4.00 -17.42 -37.79
CA LYS A 35 -4.93 -17.62 -38.92
C LYS A 35 -5.88 -16.43 -39.13
N THR A 36 -6.50 -15.92 -38.07
CA THR A 36 -7.40 -14.76 -38.19
C THR A 36 -6.72 -13.49 -38.68
N TYR A 37 -5.42 -13.31 -38.41
CA TYR A 37 -4.66 -12.15 -38.89
C TYR A 37 -4.24 -12.32 -40.35
N VAL A 38 -3.84 -13.54 -40.73
CA VAL A 38 -3.56 -13.91 -42.11
C VAL A 38 -4.80 -13.65 -43.00
N ASP A 39 -5.98 -14.04 -42.52
CA ASP A 39 -7.24 -13.85 -43.24
C ASP A 39 -7.56 -12.37 -43.51
N LEU A 40 -7.14 -11.45 -42.62
CA LEU A 40 -7.36 -10.00 -42.77
C LEU A 40 -6.50 -9.38 -43.88
N ILE A 41 -5.32 -9.95 -44.13
CA ILE A 41 -4.36 -9.42 -45.11
C ILE A 41 -4.24 -10.31 -46.35
N LYS A 42 -5.15 -11.28 -46.52
CA LYS A 42 -5.12 -12.31 -47.58
C LYS A 42 -4.90 -11.76 -48.98
N ASP A 43 -5.42 -10.57 -49.26
CA ASP A 43 -5.32 -9.93 -50.58
C ASP A 43 -3.93 -9.35 -50.85
N ILE A 44 -3.18 -8.99 -49.81
CA ILE A 44 -1.81 -8.45 -49.89
C ILE A 44 -0.79 -9.59 -50.00
N ILE A 45 -1.07 -10.74 -49.36
CA ILE A 45 -0.11 -11.86 -49.26
C ILE A 45 -0.26 -12.92 -50.37
N ARG A 46 -1.00 -12.62 -51.45
CA ARG A 46 -1.24 -13.58 -52.53
C ARG A 46 0.08 -14.06 -53.14
N GLY A 47 0.22 -15.38 -53.26
CA GLY A 47 1.39 -16.02 -53.86
C GLY A 47 2.61 -16.15 -52.93
N LYS A 48 2.52 -15.71 -51.66
CA LYS A 48 3.56 -15.89 -50.66
C LYS A 48 3.39 -17.20 -49.89
N GLU A 49 4.48 -17.73 -49.34
CA GLU A 49 4.41 -18.87 -48.43
C GLU A 49 3.79 -18.41 -47.10
N VAL A 50 2.78 -19.12 -46.59
CA VAL A 50 2.07 -18.74 -45.36
C VAL A 50 2.18 -19.86 -44.33
N ILE A 51 2.75 -19.52 -43.18
CA ILE A 51 2.85 -20.38 -42.01
C ILE A 51 1.86 -19.84 -40.97
N SER A 52 0.75 -20.56 -40.79
CA SER A 52 -0.28 -20.17 -39.82
C SER A 52 -0.49 -21.25 -38.77
N THR A 53 -0.58 -20.84 -37.51
CA THR A 53 -0.80 -21.72 -36.35
C THR A 53 -2.00 -21.25 -35.52
N GLY A 54 -2.40 -22.06 -34.52
CA GLY A 54 -3.51 -21.74 -33.62
C GLY A 54 -3.15 -20.70 -32.55
N MET A 55 -4.13 -20.19 -31.81
CA MET A 55 -3.95 -19.07 -30.88
C MET A 55 -2.90 -19.31 -29.78
N THR A 56 -2.73 -20.55 -29.31
CA THR A 56 -1.84 -20.94 -28.19
C THR A 56 -0.41 -21.33 -28.59
N GLU A 57 -0.05 -21.13 -29.86
CA GLU A 57 1.23 -21.59 -30.42
C GLU A 57 2.15 -20.41 -30.78
N GLU A 58 2.20 -19.39 -29.91
CA GLU A 58 3.04 -18.19 -30.09
C GLU A 58 4.53 -18.55 -30.19
N VAL A 59 5.03 -19.40 -29.31
CA VAL A 59 6.44 -19.83 -29.29
C VAL A 59 6.80 -20.54 -30.60
N SER A 60 5.94 -21.46 -31.06
CA SER A 60 6.15 -22.19 -32.32
C SER A 60 6.17 -21.25 -33.53
N ARG A 61 5.38 -20.17 -33.54
CA ARG A 61 5.45 -19.13 -34.60
C ARG A 61 6.79 -18.43 -34.60
N ALA A 62 7.26 -17.99 -33.44
CA ALA A 62 8.54 -17.31 -33.33
C ALA A 62 9.70 -18.22 -33.75
N GLN A 63 9.72 -19.47 -33.29
CA GLN A 63 10.72 -20.47 -33.67
C GLN A 63 10.75 -20.75 -35.18
N GLU A 64 9.58 -20.95 -35.80
CA GLU A 64 9.53 -21.22 -37.23
C GLU A 64 9.94 -19.98 -38.06
N ALA A 65 9.57 -18.77 -37.61
CA ALA A 65 10.01 -17.54 -38.26
C ALA A 65 11.53 -17.40 -38.26
N VAL A 66 12.18 -17.62 -37.10
CA VAL A 66 13.64 -17.59 -36.96
C VAL A 66 14.28 -18.62 -37.88
N LYS A 67 13.80 -19.86 -37.88
CA LYS A 67 14.32 -20.94 -38.73
C LYS A 67 14.23 -20.62 -40.22
N GLN A 68 13.15 -20.00 -40.68
CA GLN A 68 13.01 -19.59 -42.08
C GLN A 68 13.98 -18.45 -42.44
N ALA A 69 14.21 -17.51 -41.52
CA ALA A 69 15.16 -16.43 -41.73
C ALA A 69 16.62 -16.93 -41.73
N GLU A 70 16.97 -17.92 -40.91
CA GLU A 70 18.28 -18.59 -40.93
C GLU A 70 18.54 -19.30 -42.27
N ARG A 71 17.49 -19.83 -42.90
CA ARG A 71 17.53 -20.41 -44.25
C ARG A 71 17.69 -19.38 -45.37
N GLY A 72 17.81 -18.10 -45.04
CA GLY A 72 18.04 -17.04 -46.02
C GLY A 72 16.79 -16.32 -46.51
N LYS A 73 15.60 -16.65 -45.98
CA LYS A 73 14.34 -16.03 -46.43
C LYS A 73 14.04 -14.73 -45.71
N ASN A 74 13.35 -13.81 -46.37
CA ASN A 74 12.73 -12.66 -45.74
C ASN A 74 11.39 -13.08 -45.14
N VAL A 75 11.21 -12.86 -43.84
CA VAL A 75 10.06 -13.38 -43.09
C VAL A 75 9.33 -12.24 -42.40
N ALA A 76 8.03 -12.10 -42.67
CA ALA A 76 7.15 -11.20 -41.93
C ALA A 76 6.37 -11.95 -40.84
N VAL A 77 6.66 -11.63 -39.58
CA VAL A 77 5.89 -12.06 -38.42
C VAL A 77 4.82 -11.02 -38.13
N ILE A 78 3.57 -11.31 -38.50
CA ILE A 78 2.48 -10.33 -38.44
C ILE A 78 1.77 -10.33 -37.07
N SER A 79 1.45 -9.13 -36.58
CA SER A 79 0.69 -8.87 -35.36
C SER A 79 -0.41 -7.83 -35.63
N SER A 80 -1.62 -8.10 -35.15
CA SER A 80 -2.71 -7.10 -35.17
C SER A 80 -2.38 -5.96 -34.21
N GLY A 81 -2.67 -4.74 -34.61
CA GLY A 81 -2.31 -3.54 -33.86
C GLY A 81 -0.83 -3.24 -34.01
N ASP A 82 -0.12 -3.15 -32.88
CA ASP A 82 1.32 -2.93 -32.83
C ASP A 82 2.03 -4.21 -32.40
N ALA A 83 3.17 -4.54 -33.01
CA ALA A 83 3.89 -5.78 -32.69
C ALA A 83 4.59 -5.75 -31.33
N GLY A 84 4.86 -4.56 -30.78
CA GLY A 84 5.48 -4.36 -29.48
C GLY A 84 4.49 -4.35 -28.30
N LEU A 85 3.19 -4.17 -28.54
CA LEU A 85 2.18 -4.12 -27.50
C LEU A 85 1.30 -5.37 -27.50
N TYR A 86 1.59 -6.31 -26.60
CA TYR A 86 0.94 -7.64 -26.51
C TYR A 86 1.01 -8.44 -27.83
N GLY A 87 2.03 -8.16 -28.65
CA GLY A 87 2.28 -8.80 -29.95
C GLY A 87 3.54 -9.68 -29.93
N MET A 88 4.04 -10.00 -31.13
CA MET A 88 5.12 -10.99 -31.32
C MET A 88 6.54 -10.46 -31.09
N ALA A 89 6.77 -9.13 -31.01
CA ALA A 89 8.13 -8.58 -31.00
C ALA A 89 8.98 -9.10 -29.84
N GLY A 90 8.45 -9.05 -28.61
CA GLY A 90 9.16 -9.54 -27.42
C GLY A 90 9.54 -11.02 -27.54
N LEU A 91 8.57 -11.85 -27.93
CA LEU A 91 8.78 -13.29 -28.07
C LEU A 91 9.78 -13.66 -29.18
N VAL A 92 9.77 -12.93 -30.29
CA VAL A 92 10.77 -13.12 -31.36
C VAL A 92 12.17 -12.84 -30.83
N TYR A 93 12.36 -11.77 -30.05
CA TYR A 93 13.64 -11.50 -29.42
C TYR A 93 14.03 -12.56 -28.38
N GLU A 94 13.10 -13.02 -27.54
CA GLU A 94 13.36 -14.09 -26.57
C GLU A 94 13.87 -15.37 -27.27
N VAL A 95 13.19 -15.81 -28.33
CA VAL A 95 13.61 -17.00 -29.10
C VAL A 95 14.96 -16.79 -29.79
N LEU A 96 15.22 -15.60 -30.34
CA LEU A 96 16.52 -15.29 -30.94
C LEU A 96 17.64 -15.37 -29.88
N ILE A 97 17.43 -14.77 -28.70
CA ILE A 97 18.40 -14.76 -27.60
C ILE A 97 18.68 -16.20 -27.12
N GLU A 98 17.65 -17.02 -26.95
CA GLU A 98 17.80 -18.43 -26.59
C GLU A 98 18.63 -19.22 -27.62
N ASN A 99 18.54 -18.85 -28.90
CA ASN A 99 19.34 -19.43 -29.99
C ASN A 99 20.74 -18.80 -30.16
N GLY A 100 21.19 -17.96 -29.23
CA GLY A 100 22.52 -17.35 -29.26
C GLY A 100 22.67 -16.20 -30.25
N TRP A 101 21.57 -15.54 -30.63
CA TRP A 101 21.59 -14.41 -31.55
C TRP A 101 22.30 -13.18 -30.95
N HIS A 102 23.09 -12.50 -31.77
CA HIS A 102 23.69 -11.20 -31.47
C HIS A 102 23.28 -10.19 -32.55
N LYS A 103 22.96 -8.95 -32.15
CA LYS A 103 22.49 -7.91 -33.06
C LYS A 103 23.45 -7.59 -34.22
N GLU A 104 24.75 -7.71 -34.00
CA GLU A 104 25.79 -7.33 -34.98
C GLU A 104 26.08 -8.42 -36.02
N THR A 105 25.90 -9.68 -35.66
CA THR A 105 26.34 -10.84 -36.47
C THR A 105 25.21 -11.79 -36.85
N GLY A 106 24.06 -11.69 -36.19
CA GLY A 106 22.90 -12.53 -36.41
C GLY A 106 21.95 -12.01 -37.50
N ILE A 107 20.76 -12.60 -37.54
CA ILE A 107 19.66 -12.22 -38.44
C ILE A 107 19.30 -10.75 -38.22
N GLU A 108 19.12 -9.98 -39.30
CA GLU A 108 18.61 -8.63 -39.19
C GLU A 108 17.14 -8.66 -38.73
N VAL A 109 16.81 -7.93 -37.67
CA VAL A 109 15.44 -7.82 -37.13
C VAL A 109 14.98 -6.38 -37.22
N GLU A 110 13.85 -6.16 -37.87
CA GLU A 110 13.18 -4.86 -37.97
C GLU A 110 11.78 -4.95 -37.37
N VAL A 111 11.53 -4.21 -36.29
CA VAL A 111 10.20 -4.07 -35.70
C VAL A 111 9.48 -2.90 -36.37
N ILE A 112 8.34 -3.18 -37.00
CA ILE A 112 7.58 -2.20 -37.77
C ILE A 112 6.33 -1.81 -36.99
N PRO A 113 6.16 -0.52 -36.66
CA PRO A 113 5.06 -0.09 -35.81
C PRO A 113 3.72 -0.11 -36.53
N GLY A 114 2.67 -0.35 -35.75
CA GLY A 114 1.28 -0.34 -36.21
C GLY A 114 0.36 0.42 -35.27
N ILE A 115 -0.82 0.82 -35.76
CA ILE A 115 -1.81 1.53 -34.95
C ILE A 115 -2.45 0.53 -33.97
N SER A 116 -2.06 0.59 -32.69
CA SER A 116 -2.61 -0.31 -31.67
C SER A 116 -4.10 -0.06 -31.37
N ALA A 117 -4.73 -1.03 -30.69
CA ALA A 117 -6.15 -1.01 -30.40
C ALA A 117 -6.59 0.21 -29.57
N ILE A 118 -5.80 0.68 -28.61
CA ILE A 118 -6.09 1.90 -27.83
C ILE A 118 -6.33 3.10 -28.74
N HIS A 119 -5.46 3.36 -29.71
CA HIS A 119 -5.60 4.49 -30.63
C HIS A 119 -6.73 4.26 -31.64
N SER A 120 -6.81 3.05 -32.20
CA SER A 120 -7.85 2.71 -33.19
C SER A 120 -9.26 2.82 -32.58
N CYS A 121 -9.44 2.33 -31.36
CA CYS A 121 -10.73 2.39 -30.66
C CYS A 121 -11.03 3.80 -30.17
N ALA A 122 -10.04 4.55 -29.68
CA ALA A 122 -10.22 5.93 -29.27
C ALA A 122 -10.71 6.82 -30.42
N ALA A 123 -10.17 6.66 -31.63
CA ALA A 123 -10.59 7.41 -32.81
C ALA A 123 -12.07 7.18 -33.20
N LEU A 124 -12.63 6.03 -32.84
CA LEU A 124 -14.06 5.72 -33.03
C LEU A 124 -14.95 6.24 -31.90
N LEU A 125 -14.37 6.62 -30.77
CA LEU A 125 -15.08 7.10 -29.58
C LEU A 125 -15.03 8.62 -29.43
N GLY A 126 -14.04 9.30 -30.04
CA GLY A 126 -13.80 10.73 -29.90
C GLY A 126 -12.35 11.02 -29.51
N ALA A 127 -12.12 11.56 -28.32
CA ALA A 127 -10.80 11.87 -27.78
C ALA A 127 -10.60 11.36 -26.34
N PRO A 128 -10.84 10.06 -26.05
CA PRO A 128 -10.81 9.56 -24.68
C PRO A 128 -9.38 9.45 -24.09
N ILE A 129 -8.34 9.38 -24.91
CA ILE A 129 -6.93 9.16 -24.48
C ILE A 129 -6.06 10.41 -24.63
N MET A 130 -6.66 11.61 -24.57
CA MET A 130 -5.94 12.87 -24.71
C MET A 130 -5.03 13.21 -23.52
N HIS A 131 -5.32 12.63 -22.35
CA HIS A 131 -4.51 12.73 -21.13
C HIS A 131 -3.74 11.43 -20.88
N ASP A 132 -2.96 11.39 -19.80
CA ASP A 132 -2.22 10.20 -19.36
C ASP A 132 -3.11 8.94 -19.36
N ALA A 133 -2.61 7.90 -20.04
CA ALA A 133 -3.33 6.65 -20.23
C ALA A 133 -2.46 5.42 -19.97
N CYS A 134 -3.09 4.34 -19.50
CA CYS A 134 -2.47 3.02 -19.32
C CYS A 134 -3.13 1.98 -20.22
N THR A 135 -2.34 1.03 -20.73
CA THR A 135 -2.83 -0.20 -21.36
C THR A 135 -2.63 -1.36 -20.39
N ILE A 136 -3.68 -2.16 -20.17
CA ILE A 136 -3.63 -3.31 -19.26
C ILE A 136 -4.31 -4.50 -19.93
N SER A 137 -3.59 -5.62 -20.08
CA SER A 137 -4.20 -6.89 -20.50
C SER A 137 -4.84 -7.60 -19.32
N LEU A 138 -6.07 -8.09 -19.50
CA LEU A 138 -6.76 -8.98 -18.55
C LEU A 138 -6.48 -10.47 -18.83
N SER A 139 -5.42 -10.79 -19.59
CA SER A 139 -4.97 -12.16 -19.78
C SER A 139 -4.06 -12.59 -18.62
N ASP A 140 -4.55 -13.51 -17.80
CA ASP A 140 -3.81 -14.13 -16.70
C ASP A 140 -3.08 -15.42 -17.12
N HIS A 141 -3.00 -15.71 -18.42
CA HIS A 141 -2.36 -16.91 -18.93
C HIS A 141 -0.86 -16.98 -18.60
N LEU A 142 -0.16 -15.84 -18.69
CA LEU A 142 1.28 -15.70 -18.41
C LEU A 142 1.57 -14.72 -17.26
N THR A 143 0.54 -14.09 -16.70
CA THR A 143 0.69 -13.08 -15.64
C THR A 143 -0.27 -13.41 -14.51
N PRO A 144 0.21 -13.64 -13.28
CA PRO A 144 -0.67 -13.89 -12.13
C PRO A 144 -1.70 -12.77 -11.93
N TRP A 145 -2.95 -13.14 -11.65
CA TRP A 145 -4.07 -12.18 -11.50
C TRP A 145 -3.76 -11.06 -10.49
N HIS A 146 -3.15 -11.37 -9.34
CA HIS A 146 -2.84 -10.37 -8.32
C HIS A 146 -1.93 -9.23 -8.83
N ILE A 147 -1.06 -9.50 -9.80
CA ILE A 147 -0.24 -8.46 -10.46
C ILE A 147 -1.09 -7.60 -11.39
N ILE A 148 -2.03 -8.21 -12.12
CA ILE A 148 -2.98 -7.48 -12.99
C ILE A 148 -3.88 -6.59 -12.14
N ALA A 149 -4.45 -7.12 -11.06
CA ALA A 149 -5.26 -6.37 -10.11
C ALA A 149 -4.50 -5.15 -9.54
N LYS A 150 -3.24 -5.35 -9.11
CA LYS A 150 -2.37 -4.26 -8.65
C LYS A 150 -2.14 -3.18 -9.73
N ARG A 151 -2.01 -3.56 -11.00
CA ARG A 151 -1.88 -2.60 -12.12
C ARG A 151 -3.15 -1.78 -12.32
N ILE A 152 -4.32 -2.44 -12.26
CA ILE A 152 -5.62 -1.76 -12.38
C ILE A 152 -5.80 -0.79 -11.22
N GLU A 153 -5.54 -1.24 -9.99
CA GLU A 153 -5.63 -0.43 -8.78
C GLU A 153 -4.72 0.80 -8.85
N ALA A 154 -3.45 0.62 -9.24
CA ALA A 154 -2.51 1.72 -9.39
C ALA A 154 -2.93 2.73 -10.47
N ALA A 155 -3.38 2.25 -11.63
CA ALA A 155 -3.87 3.13 -12.71
C ALA A 155 -5.13 3.90 -12.30
N ALA A 156 -6.04 3.24 -11.57
CA ALA A 156 -7.25 3.86 -11.04
C ALA A 156 -6.91 4.93 -9.99
N ALA A 157 -6.09 4.59 -9.00
CA ALA A 157 -5.66 5.48 -7.93
C ALA A 157 -4.93 6.73 -8.45
N ALA A 158 -4.14 6.59 -9.53
CA ALA A 158 -3.37 7.68 -10.12
C ALA A 158 -4.11 8.49 -11.20
N ASP A 159 -5.44 8.36 -11.29
CA ASP A 159 -6.29 9.10 -12.23
C ASP A 159 -6.02 8.88 -13.74
N PHE A 160 -5.47 7.73 -14.14
CA PHE A 160 -5.23 7.42 -15.56
C PHE A 160 -6.54 7.06 -16.29
N VAL A 161 -6.56 7.37 -17.59
CA VAL A 161 -7.45 6.70 -18.56
C VAL A 161 -6.95 5.27 -18.76
N ILE A 162 -7.83 4.28 -18.81
CA ILE A 162 -7.43 2.86 -18.86
C ILE A 162 -7.99 2.18 -20.10
N ALA A 163 -7.12 1.61 -20.93
CA ALA A 163 -7.50 0.73 -22.03
C ALA A 163 -7.26 -0.73 -21.66
N LEU A 164 -8.33 -1.49 -21.47
CA LEU A 164 -8.26 -2.92 -21.18
C LEU A 164 -8.20 -3.74 -22.47
N TYR A 165 -7.15 -4.54 -22.56
CA TYR A 165 -6.91 -5.50 -23.64
C TYR A 165 -7.30 -6.90 -23.18
N ASN A 166 -7.67 -7.73 -24.15
CA ASN A 166 -8.07 -9.12 -23.92
C ASN A 166 -9.13 -9.27 -22.79
N PRO A 167 -10.19 -8.44 -22.76
CA PRO A 167 -11.00 -8.25 -21.55
C PRO A 167 -11.79 -9.50 -21.14
N LYS A 168 -12.22 -10.30 -22.12
CA LYS A 168 -13.01 -11.51 -21.88
C LYS A 168 -12.72 -12.58 -22.93
N SER A 169 -12.79 -13.85 -22.55
CA SER A 169 -12.77 -15.00 -23.46
C SER A 169 -13.72 -16.08 -22.98
N GLY A 170 -13.87 -17.18 -23.73
CA GLY A 170 -14.71 -18.32 -23.29
C GLY A 170 -14.27 -18.94 -21.96
N ARG A 171 -12.97 -18.84 -21.60
CA ARG A 171 -12.44 -19.31 -20.30
C ARG A 171 -12.28 -18.18 -19.27
N ARG A 172 -12.05 -16.94 -19.73
CA ARG A 172 -11.78 -15.76 -18.91
C ARG A 172 -13.03 -14.89 -18.85
N THR A 173 -13.90 -15.16 -17.89
CA THR A 173 -15.20 -14.47 -17.75
C THR A 173 -15.26 -13.54 -16.54
N GLN A 174 -14.44 -13.78 -15.50
CA GLN A 174 -14.50 -13.07 -14.22
C GLN A 174 -13.56 -11.85 -14.16
N GLN A 175 -12.49 -11.84 -14.94
CA GLN A 175 -11.45 -10.81 -14.89
C GLN A 175 -12.01 -9.40 -15.15
N ILE A 176 -12.93 -9.26 -16.11
CA ILE A 176 -13.58 -7.97 -16.39
C ILE A 176 -14.52 -7.53 -15.25
N VAL A 177 -15.12 -8.48 -14.54
CA VAL A 177 -15.99 -8.21 -13.38
C VAL A 177 -15.15 -7.71 -12.21
N GLU A 178 -14.03 -8.38 -11.92
CA GLU A 178 -13.11 -7.94 -10.88
C GLU A 178 -12.41 -6.61 -11.24
N ALA A 179 -12.10 -6.39 -12.52
CA ALA A 179 -11.58 -5.10 -12.98
C ALA A 179 -12.59 -3.97 -12.71
N GLN A 180 -13.87 -4.16 -13.04
CA GLN A 180 -14.94 -3.21 -12.72
C GLN A 180 -15.03 -2.96 -11.20
N ARG A 181 -14.97 -4.02 -10.38
CA ARG A 181 -15.01 -3.92 -8.92
C ARG A 181 -13.87 -3.06 -8.36
N ILE A 182 -12.65 -3.26 -8.84
CA ILE A 182 -11.48 -2.44 -8.45
C ILE A 182 -11.66 -0.99 -8.92
N LEU A 183 -12.14 -0.77 -10.14
CA LEU A 183 -12.33 0.59 -10.65
C LEU A 183 -13.35 1.39 -9.83
N LEU A 184 -14.44 0.74 -9.41
CA LEU A 184 -15.51 1.34 -8.59
C LEU A 184 -15.03 1.80 -7.20
N THR A 185 -13.87 1.34 -6.70
CA THR A 185 -13.33 1.87 -5.44
C THR A 185 -12.65 3.24 -5.60
N TYR A 186 -12.33 3.66 -6.83
CA TYR A 186 -11.63 4.92 -7.13
C TYR A 186 -12.41 5.87 -8.05
N ARG A 187 -13.47 5.38 -8.70
CA ARG A 187 -14.22 6.10 -9.74
C ARG A 187 -15.71 6.11 -9.45
N SER A 188 -16.38 7.14 -9.96
CA SER A 188 -17.84 7.17 -10.01
C SER A 188 -18.35 6.04 -10.91
N PRO A 189 -19.47 5.37 -10.58
CA PRO A 189 -20.12 4.44 -11.51
C PRO A 189 -20.51 5.11 -12.83
N HIS A 190 -20.73 6.43 -12.84
CA HIS A 190 -21.08 7.20 -14.03
C HIS A 190 -19.88 7.56 -14.93
N THR A 191 -18.65 7.23 -14.52
CA THR A 191 -17.45 7.52 -15.34
C THR A 191 -17.61 6.87 -16.72
N PRO A 192 -17.42 7.61 -17.83
CA PRO A 192 -17.66 7.08 -19.18
C PRO A 192 -16.76 5.90 -19.54
N VAL A 193 -17.35 4.93 -20.26
CA VAL A 193 -16.67 3.75 -20.79
C VAL A 193 -17.05 3.56 -22.25
N GLY A 194 -16.06 3.36 -23.11
CA GLY A 194 -16.23 2.97 -24.51
C GLY A 194 -15.90 1.50 -24.73
N LEU A 195 -16.83 0.73 -25.29
CA LEU A 195 -16.62 -0.65 -25.70
C LEU A 195 -16.55 -0.70 -27.22
N VAL A 196 -15.38 -1.03 -27.77
CA VAL A 196 -15.18 -1.09 -29.22
C VAL A 196 -14.80 -2.49 -29.63
N LYS A 197 -15.70 -3.15 -30.37
CA LYS A 197 -15.52 -4.50 -30.90
C LYS A 197 -15.12 -4.42 -32.36
N SER A 198 -14.06 -5.14 -32.74
CA SER A 198 -13.61 -5.28 -34.14
C SER A 198 -13.41 -3.94 -34.88
N ALA A 199 -12.74 -2.97 -34.24
CA ALA A 199 -12.46 -1.66 -34.83
C ALA A 199 -11.89 -1.78 -36.26
N TYR A 200 -12.46 -1.02 -37.20
CA TYR A 200 -12.11 -0.98 -38.62
C TYR A 200 -12.13 -2.35 -39.33
N ARG A 201 -13.06 -3.23 -38.93
CA ARG A 201 -13.36 -4.51 -39.59
C ARG A 201 -14.85 -4.62 -39.85
N GLU A 202 -15.27 -5.62 -40.64
CA GLU A 202 -16.67 -5.80 -41.05
C GLU A 202 -17.68 -5.85 -39.88
N ARG A 203 -17.30 -6.40 -38.72
CA ARG A 203 -18.17 -6.51 -37.53
C ARG A 203 -17.88 -5.44 -36.48
N GLN A 204 -17.50 -4.24 -36.92
CA GLN A 204 -17.28 -3.10 -36.03
C GLN A 204 -18.56 -2.79 -35.24
N HIS A 205 -18.43 -2.66 -33.93
CA HIS A 205 -19.52 -2.25 -33.06
C HIS A 205 -18.97 -1.38 -31.93
N VAL A 206 -19.59 -0.22 -31.71
CA VAL A 206 -19.16 0.77 -30.73
C VAL A 206 -20.31 1.00 -29.76
N VAL A 207 -20.02 0.92 -28.46
CA VAL A 207 -20.97 1.22 -27.38
C VAL A 207 -20.34 2.23 -26.46
N LEU A 208 -21.06 3.31 -26.18
CA LEU A 208 -20.78 4.22 -25.08
C LEU A 208 -21.68 3.88 -23.90
N THR A 209 -21.07 3.70 -22.75
CA THR A 209 -21.70 3.30 -21.49
C THR A 209 -20.92 3.93 -20.33
N ASN A 210 -21.06 3.42 -19.11
CA ASN A 210 -20.34 3.86 -17.93
C ASN A 210 -19.78 2.66 -17.14
N ILE A 211 -18.99 2.93 -16.09
CA ILE A 211 -18.38 1.85 -15.29
C ILE A 211 -19.45 0.97 -14.63
N GLY A 212 -20.57 1.52 -14.16
CA GLY A 212 -21.66 0.76 -13.55
C GLY A 212 -22.29 -0.26 -14.51
N ASP A 213 -22.55 0.18 -15.74
CA ASP A 213 -23.39 -0.56 -16.70
C ASP A 213 -22.56 -1.32 -17.75
N MET A 214 -21.23 -1.18 -17.78
CA MET A 214 -20.39 -1.77 -18.83
C MET A 214 -20.52 -3.30 -18.98
N LEU A 215 -20.88 -4.01 -17.90
CA LEU A 215 -21.05 -5.47 -17.91
C LEU A 215 -22.39 -5.92 -18.50
N GLU A 216 -23.35 -5.02 -18.71
CA GLU A 216 -24.63 -5.32 -19.36
C GLU A 216 -24.50 -5.49 -20.88
N HIS A 217 -23.34 -5.12 -21.44
CA HIS A 217 -23.05 -5.17 -22.86
C HIS A 217 -22.15 -6.36 -23.24
N ASP A 218 -22.20 -6.74 -24.53
CA ASP A 218 -21.33 -7.81 -25.05
C ASP A 218 -19.86 -7.38 -25.10
N ILE A 219 -19.07 -7.94 -24.18
CA ILE A 219 -17.61 -7.80 -24.15
C ILE A 219 -16.98 -9.14 -24.51
N GLY A 220 -16.23 -9.18 -25.61
CA GLY A 220 -15.56 -10.38 -26.09
C GLY A 220 -14.07 -10.21 -26.29
N MET A 221 -13.44 -11.23 -26.89
CA MET A 221 -11.99 -11.23 -27.15
C MET A 221 -11.56 -10.15 -28.15
N LEU A 222 -12.45 -9.74 -29.05
CA LEU A 222 -12.21 -8.70 -30.07
C LEU A 222 -12.63 -7.30 -29.60
N THR A 223 -12.91 -7.15 -28.31
CA THR A 223 -13.35 -5.89 -27.71
C THR A 223 -12.20 -5.25 -26.97
N THR A 224 -12.02 -3.95 -27.16
CA THR A 224 -11.19 -3.09 -26.31
C THR A 224 -12.14 -2.25 -25.46
N VAL A 225 -11.85 -2.17 -24.17
CA VAL A 225 -12.61 -1.33 -23.22
C VAL A 225 -11.77 -0.12 -22.90
N ILE A 226 -12.26 1.08 -23.15
CA ILE A 226 -11.62 2.34 -22.76
C ILE A 226 -12.42 2.96 -21.63
N ILE A 227 -11.82 3.05 -20.44
CA ILE A 227 -12.41 3.66 -19.24
C ILE A 227 -11.82 5.06 -19.08
N GLY A 228 -12.68 6.06 -18.99
CA GLY A 228 -12.29 7.45 -18.74
C GLY A 228 -11.69 7.66 -17.35
N ASN A 229 -11.05 8.81 -17.16
CA ASN A 229 -10.62 9.27 -15.84
C ASN A 229 -11.68 10.17 -15.20
N SER A 230 -11.33 10.81 -14.08
CA SER A 230 -12.25 11.71 -13.35
C SER A 230 -12.78 12.90 -14.17
N SER A 231 -12.04 13.31 -15.21
CA SER A 231 -12.37 14.46 -16.06
C SER A 231 -13.06 14.09 -17.37
N THR A 232 -13.14 12.80 -17.69
CA THR A 232 -13.74 12.34 -18.94
C THR A 232 -15.25 12.52 -18.92
N PHE A 233 -15.80 13.05 -20.01
CA PHE A 233 -17.25 13.20 -20.21
C PHE A 233 -17.67 12.74 -21.60
N VAL A 234 -18.99 12.62 -21.80
CA VAL A 234 -19.58 12.34 -23.11
C VAL A 234 -20.38 13.56 -23.57
N HIS A 235 -20.16 14.00 -24.80
CA HIS A 235 -20.94 15.07 -25.43
C HIS A 235 -21.30 14.65 -26.85
N ASP A 236 -22.60 14.64 -27.16
CA ASP A 236 -23.14 14.24 -28.47
C ASP A 236 -22.58 12.91 -29.01
N GLY A 237 -22.52 11.89 -28.14
CA GLY A 237 -21.97 10.58 -28.49
C GLY A 237 -20.44 10.55 -28.69
N LEU A 238 -19.72 11.60 -28.29
CA LEU A 238 -18.26 11.64 -28.28
C LEU A 238 -17.73 11.59 -26.85
N MET A 239 -16.87 10.62 -26.56
CA MET A 239 -16.14 10.51 -25.31
C MET A 239 -14.88 11.38 -25.36
N ILE A 240 -14.77 12.33 -24.44
CA ILE A 240 -13.75 13.37 -24.45
C ILE A 240 -13.07 13.39 -23.09
N THR A 241 -11.75 13.27 -23.09
CA THR A 241 -10.92 13.56 -21.91
C THR A 241 -10.23 14.90 -22.13
N PRO A 242 -10.51 15.93 -21.32
CA PRO A 242 -9.86 17.24 -21.48
C PRO A 242 -8.33 17.17 -21.36
N ARG A 243 -7.62 17.93 -22.19
CA ARG A 243 -6.18 18.20 -21.99
C ARG A 243 -5.90 19.18 -20.86
N GLY A 244 -6.94 19.85 -20.35
CA GLY A 244 -6.83 20.93 -19.35
C GLY A 244 -6.71 22.34 -19.93
N TYR A 245 -7.04 22.56 -21.22
CA TYR A 245 -6.99 23.89 -21.84
C TYR A 245 -7.89 24.91 -21.13
N GLU A 246 -9.05 24.50 -20.62
CA GLU A 246 -9.98 25.39 -19.90
C GLU A 246 -9.34 26.09 -18.70
N ARG A 247 -8.25 25.53 -18.15
CA ARG A 247 -7.49 26.17 -17.06
C ARG A 247 -6.75 27.44 -17.50
N LYS A 248 -6.51 27.62 -18.81
CA LYS A 248 -5.73 28.73 -19.39
C LYS A 248 -6.44 29.48 -20.52
N TYR A 249 -7.45 28.87 -21.11
CA TYR A 249 -8.10 29.33 -22.33
C TYR A 249 -9.60 29.44 -22.12
N ASN A 250 -10.18 30.54 -22.61
CA ASN A 250 -11.62 30.58 -22.84
C ASN A 250 -11.89 30.05 -24.24
N LEU A 251 -12.40 28.82 -24.32
CA LEU A 251 -12.66 28.12 -25.59
C LEU A 251 -13.72 28.82 -26.45
N SER A 252 -14.55 29.71 -25.87
CA SER A 252 -15.59 30.47 -26.58
C SER A 252 -15.12 31.82 -27.13
N SER A 253 -13.90 32.26 -26.83
CA SER A 253 -13.37 33.56 -27.24
C SER A 253 -12.19 33.45 -28.20
N ALA A 254 -12.23 34.19 -29.31
CA ALA A 254 -11.08 34.31 -30.22
C ALA A 254 -9.92 35.10 -29.58
N VAL A 255 -10.23 36.07 -28.72
CA VAL A 255 -9.25 36.86 -27.96
C VAL A 255 -9.13 36.26 -26.57
N GLN A 256 -7.94 35.76 -26.25
CA GLN A 256 -7.65 35.15 -24.95
C GLN A 256 -7.28 36.23 -23.92
N PRO A 257 -7.74 36.11 -22.67
CA PRO A 257 -7.54 37.15 -21.65
C PRO A 257 -6.06 37.35 -21.31
N LEU A 258 -5.27 36.28 -21.39
CA LEU A 258 -3.83 36.31 -21.14
C LEU A 258 -3.04 36.25 -22.44
N LYS A 259 -2.04 37.13 -22.59
CA LYS A 259 -1.05 37.04 -23.67
C LYS A 259 -0.18 35.79 -23.49
N PRO A 260 0.47 35.27 -24.55
CA PRO A 260 1.23 34.02 -24.46
C PRO A 260 2.27 33.96 -23.32
N HIS A 261 3.02 35.05 -23.09
CA HIS A 261 4.02 35.13 -22.03
C HIS A 261 3.40 35.22 -20.61
N GLU A 262 2.13 35.61 -20.51
CA GLU A 262 1.41 35.72 -19.23
C GLU A 262 0.83 34.38 -18.80
N ARG A 263 0.57 33.47 -19.75
CA ARG A 263 0.05 32.11 -19.48
C ARG A 263 1.07 31.17 -18.86
N LEU A 264 2.36 31.49 -19.00
CA LEU A 264 3.48 30.74 -18.44
C LEU A 264 3.94 31.32 -17.10
N ARG A 265 3.25 32.35 -16.59
CA ARG A 265 3.57 32.91 -15.28
C ARG A 265 3.09 31.95 -14.18
N PRO A 266 3.85 31.86 -13.08
CA PRO A 266 3.44 31.25 -11.82
C PRO A 266 1.95 31.23 -11.49
N GLU A 267 1.32 32.40 -11.49
CA GLU A 267 -0.04 32.58 -11.01
C GLU A 267 -1.07 31.92 -11.94
N ALA A 268 -0.71 31.72 -13.20
CA ALA A 268 -1.54 31.06 -14.22
C ALA A 268 -1.29 29.53 -14.30
N GLU A 269 -0.31 29.00 -13.57
CA GLU A 269 0.04 27.58 -13.49
C GLU A 269 0.30 27.10 -12.05
N PRO A 270 -0.63 27.28 -11.09
CA PRO A 270 -0.41 26.90 -9.70
C PRO A 270 -0.16 25.39 -9.50
N TRP A 271 -0.52 24.56 -10.49
CA TRP A 271 -0.27 23.13 -10.51
C TRP A 271 1.12 22.74 -11.06
N ALA A 272 1.91 23.70 -11.57
CA ALA A 272 3.24 23.42 -12.07
C ALA A 272 4.16 22.98 -10.93
N LEU A 273 5.04 22.02 -11.20
CA LEU A 273 5.92 21.41 -10.20
C LEU A 273 6.74 22.46 -9.43
N THR A 274 7.14 23.56 -10.05
CA THR A 274 7.87 24.67 -9.41
C THR A 274 7.09 25.29 -8.25
N HIS A 275 5.77 25.42 -8.38
CA HIS A 275 4.88 25.98 -7.36
C HIS A 275 4.51 24.94 -6.32
N VAL A 276 4.25 23.71 -6.76
CA VAL A 276 3.99 22.61 -5.83
C VAL A 276 5.23 22.37 -4.96
N ARG A 277 6.45 22.48 -5.49
CA ARG A 277 7.68 22.44 -4.69
C ARG A 277 7.81 23.62 -3.76
N SER A 278 7.59 24.86 -4.20
CA SER A 278 7.71 26.01 -3.29
C SER A 278 6.67 25.96 -2.18
N LEU A 279 5.43 25.55 -2.47
CA LEU A 279 4.40 25.32 -1.45
C LEU A 279 4.72 24.13 -0.56
N ALA A 280 5.28 23.05 -1.12
CA ALA A 280 5.71 21.90 -0.35
C ALA A 280 6.92 22.23 0.54
N GLU A 281 7.87 23.03 0.07
CA GLU A 281 9.06 23.52 0.80
C GLU A 281 8.66 24.55 1.86
N GLU A 282 7.78 25.49 1.55
CA GLU A 282 7.19 26.42 2.53
C GLU A 282 6.30 25.69 3.55
N ALA A 283 5.60 24.63 3.15
CA ALA A 283 4.89 23.75 4.07
C ALA A 283 5.87 22.89 4.89
N TYR A 284 6.97 22.43 4.31
CA TYR A 284 7.99 21.64 4.99
C TYR A 284 8.76 22.48 6.02
N GLU A 285 9.02 23.76 5.73
CA GLU A 285 9.59 24.72 6.68
C GLU A 285 8.58 25.16 7.76
N LYS A 286 7.27 25.13 7.48
CA LYS A 286 6.21 25.41 8.47
C LYS A 286 5.78 24.19 9.27
N VAL A 287 6.27 23.01 8.93
CA VAL A 287 5.93 21.76 9.59
C VAL A 287 7.04 21.44 10.59
N ASN A 288 6.70 21.58 11.88
CA ASN A 288 7.55 21.13 12.98
C ASN A 288 7.60 19.59 12.90
N VAL A 289 8.59 19.05 12.18
CA VAL A 289 8.88 17.60 12.21
C VAL A 289 9.44 17.31 13.59
N GLU A 290 8.61 16.73 14.44
CA GLU A 290 8.99 16.38 15.79
C GLU A 290 9.29 14.88 15.87
N ARG A 291 10.27 14.53 16.69
CA ARG A 291 10.57 13.14 17.00
C ARG A 291 9.51 12.61 17.97
N LEU A 292 8.63 11.76 17.47
CA LEU A 292 7.64 11.05 18.27
C LEU A 292 8.28 9.82 18.91
N GLU A 293 8.22 9.75 20.24
CA GLU A 293 8.54 8.53 20.99
C GLU A 293 7.37 8.15 21.90
N VAL A 294 6.82 6.95 21.70
CA VAL A 294 5.68 6.45 22.49
C VAL A 294 5.82 4.97 22.83
N ALA A 295 5.26 4.58 23.98
CA ALA A 295 5.08 3.20 24.38
C ALA A 295 3.74 2.70 23.85
N VAL A 296 3.74 1.53 23.22
CA VAL A 296 2.56 0.88 22.65
C VAL A 296 2.42 -0.52 23.25
N SER A 297 1.26 -0.81 23.84
CA SER A 297 0.96 -2.11 24.44
C SER A 297 -0.50 -2.52 24.19
N LEU A 298 -0.85 -3.74 24.58
CA LEU A 298 -2.23 -4.23 24.53
C LEU A 298 -3.12 -3.65 25.64
N GLY A 299 -2.52 -2.95 26.62
CA GLY A 299 -3.19 -2.50 27.84
C GLY A 299 -2.88 -3.39 29.05
N ILE A 300 -3.64 -3.20 30.13
CA ILE A 300 -3.46 -3.91 31.39
C ILE A 300 -4.11 -5.30 31.33
N ALA A 301 -3.43 -6.31 31.86
CA ALA A 301 -3.89 -7.70 31.92
C ALA A 301 -4.28 -8.32 30.55
N LYS A 302 -3.61 -7.88 29.47
CA LYS A 302 -3.81 -8.41 28.11
C LYS A 302 -2.50 -8.89 27.51
N LYS A 303 -2.50 -10.13 27.01
CA LYS A 303 -1.29 -10.84 26.57
C LYS A 303 -1.29 -11.29 25.11
N THR A 304 -2.48 -11.32 24.51
CA THR A 304 -2.67 -11.85 23.16
C THR A 304 -2.80 -10.69 22.19
N TRP A 305 -1.90 -10.66 21.20
CA TRP A 305 -1.99 -9.76 20.05
C TRP A 305 -2.87 -10.39 18.98
N GLU A 306 -3.81 -9.62 18.45
CA GLU A 306 -4.49 -10.00 17.22
C GLU A 306 -3.56 -9.77 16.01
N PRO A 307 -3.54 -10.65 14.99
CA PRO A 307 -2.69 -10.47 13.81
C PRO A 307 -2.88 -9.11 13.13
N GLU A 308 -4.12 -8.61 13.08
CA GLU A 308 -4.44 -7.30 12.51
C GLU A 308 -3.77 -6.16 13.28
N GLN A 309 -3.66 -6.24 14.60
CA GLN A 309 -2.98 -5.22 15.42
C GLN A 309 -1.50 -5.12 15.08
N MET A 310 -0.85 -6.26 14.82
CA MET A 310 0.56 -6.30 14.40
C MET A 310 0.77 -5.72 13.00
N VAL A 311 -0.12 -6.06 12.06
CA VAL A 311 -0.08 -5.52 10.69
C VAL A 311 -0.29 -4.02 10.71
N GLN A 312 -1.27 -3.54 11.47
CA GLN A 312 -1.56 -2.11 11.57
C GLN A 312 -0.46 -1.35 12.31
N LEU A 313 0.11 -1.90 13.37
CA LEU A 313 1.28 -1.32 14.04
C LEU A 313 2.42 -1.12 13.03
N ALA A 314 2.76 -2.14 12.24
CA ALA A 314 3.81 -2.04 11.22
C ALA A 314 3.47 -1.01 10.12
N ARG A 315 2.22 -0.95 9.67
CA ARG A 315 1.76 0.02 8.65
C ARG A 315 1.79 1.46 9.15
N ILE A 316 1.31 1.70 10.37
CA ILE A 316 1.28 3.02 10.99
C ILE A 316 2.72 3.51 11.24
N VAL A 317 3.63 2.61 11.63
CA VAL A 317 5.03 2.96 11.86
C VAL A 317 5.80 3.19 10.56
N GLY A 318 5.49 2.43 9.53
CA GLY A 318 6.12 2.54 8.22
C GLY A 318 7.61 2.17 8.23
N GLU A 319 8.27 2.36 7.08
CA GLU A 319 9.67 1.94 6.88
C GLU A 319 10.70 2.86 7.56
N GLN A 320 10.30 4.09 7.92
CA GLN A 320 11.19 5.10 8.52
C GLN A 320 11.11 5.14 10.04
N GLY A 321 10.10 4.50 10.65
CA GLY A 321 9.99 4.36 12.09
C GLY A 321 10.65 3.09 12.61
N THR A 322 10.84 3.02 13.93
CA THR A 322 11.41 1.84 14.61
C THR A 322 10.46 1.33 15.68
N ILE A 323 10.40 0.00 15.82
CA ILE A 323 9.63 -0.70 16.85
C ILE A 323 10.62 -1.52 17.68
N THR A 324 10.76 -1.20 18.97
CA THR A 324 11.67 -1.89 19.90
C THR A 324 10.85 -2.62 20.96
N TYR A 325 11.00 -3.94 21.09
CA TYR A 325 10.44 -4.68 22.21
C TYR A 325 11.25 -4.41 23.49
N THR A 326 10.57 -4.03 24.58
CA THR A 326 11.23 -3.61 25.81
C THR A 326 11.15 -4.68 26.92
N PRO A 327 12.08 -4.68 27.90
CA PRO A 327 11.99 -5.53 29.09
C PRO A 327 10.75 -5.29 29.96
N ASP A 328 10.08 -4.15 29.76
CA ASP A 328 8.91 -3.69 30.52
C ASP A 328 7.59 -4.05 29.80
N HIS A 329 7.62 -4.99 28.83
CA HIS A 329 6.47 -5.61 28.16
C HIS A 329 5.62 -4.65 27.27
N TYR A 330 6.25 -3.64 26.69
CA TYR A 330 5.64 -2.79 25.66
C TYR A 330 6.58 -2.61 24.46
N PHE A 331 6.02 -2.20 23.32
CA PHE A 331 6.80 -1.75 22.17
C PHE A 331 7.08 -0.26 22.24
N LYS A 332 8.36 0.14 22.19
CA LYS A 332 8.74 1.53 22.00
C LYS A 332 8.71 1.83 20.50
N VAL A 333 7.85 2.75 20.10
CA VAL A 333 7.78 3.30 18.75
C VAL A 333 8.53 4.62 18.70
N THR A 334 9.46 4.76 17.76
CA THR A 334 10.20 6.01 17.51
C THR A 334 10.13 6.35 16.02
N MET A 335 9.72 7.58 15.69
CA MET A 335 9.67 8.07 14.31
C MET A 335 9.77 9.60 14.24
N GLU A 336 10.18 10.11 13.09
CA GLU A 336 10.03 11.53 12.76
C GLU A 336 8.69 11.74 12.07
N THR A 337 7.84 12.61 12.63
CA THR A 337 6.51 12.85 12.08
C THR A 337 6.04 14.26 12.35
N ASN A 338 5.28 14.79 11.41
CA ASN A 338 4.57 16.06 11.54
C ASN A 338 3.13 15.90 12.03
N ARG A 339 2.69 14.66 12.26
CA ARG A 339 1.31 14.30 12.58
C ARG A 339 1.28 13.34 13.76
N ALA A 340 2.02 13.68 14.81
CA ALA A 340 2.12 12.87 16.03
C ALA A 340 0.74 12.48 16.59
N ASP A 341 -0.19 13.42 16.66
CA ASP A 341 -1.55 13.18 17.14
C ASP A 341 -2.38 12.24 16.24
N GLU A 342 -2.11 12.21 14.93
CA GLU A 342 -2.76 11.25 14.02
C GLU A 342 -2.21 9.84 14.23
N VAL A 343 -0.89 9.71 14.40
CA VAL A 343 -0.24 8.44 14.69
C VAL A 343 -0.76 7.83 15.99
N VAL A 344 -0.83 8.63 17.06
CA VAL A 344 -1.37 8.18 18.36
C VAL A 344 -2.84 7.75 18.21
N ARG A 345 -3.68 8.55 17.52
CA ARG A 345 -5.09 8.21 17.28
C ARG A 345 -5.25 6.92 16.49
N ALA A 346 -4.45 6.71 15.44
CA ALA A 346 -4.50 5.50 14.64
C ALA A 346 -4.15 4.24 15.45
N LEU A 347 -3.13 4.31 16.31
CA LEU A 347 -2.74 3.22 17.21
C LEU A 347 -3.86 2.89 18.21
N VAL A 348 -4.52 3.91 18.77
CA VAL A 348 -5.64 3.71 19.70
C VAL A 348 -6.86 3.10 18.99
N GLN A 349 -7.15 3.51 17.75
CA GLN A 349 -8.28 2.98 16.97
C GLN A 349 -8.17 1.48 16.69
N VAL A 350 -6.95 0.95 16.56
CA VAL A 350 -6.71 -0.50 16.40
C VAL A 350 -6.70 -1.26 17.74
N GLY A 351 -7.10 -0.59 18.82
CA GLY A 351 -7.25 -1.19 20.15
C GLY A 351 -5.95 -1.29 20.94
N LEU A 352 -4.90 -0.53 20.56
CA LEU A 352 -3.66 -0.45 21.31
C LEU A 352 -3.68 0.69 22.33
N THR A 353 -2.99 0.49 23.44
CA THR A 353 -2.77 1.52 24.44
C THR A 353 -1.50 2.27 24.11
N VAL A 354 -1.56 3.60 24.10
CA VAL A 354 -0.42 4.47 23.81
C VAL A 354 -0.13 5.34 25.03
N ALA A 355 1.12 5.36 25.46
CA ALA A 355 1.59 6.17 26.57
C ALA A 355 2.90 6.91 26.20
N PRO A 356 3.17 8.08 26.80
CA PRO A 356 4.46 8.74 26.66
C PRO A 356 5.60 7.87 27.23
N VAL A 357 6.82 8.07 26.74
CA VAL A 357 8.05 7.44 27.29
C VAL A 357 8.90 8.47 28.02
N GLY A 358 9.77 8.00 28.93
CA GLY A 358 10.71 8.84 29.67
C GLY A 358 10.38 8.93 31.15
N ASP A 359 10.49 10.13 31.73
CA ASP A 359 10.26 10.36 33.16
C ASP A 359 8.76 10.43 33.49
N VAL A 360 8.09 9.29 33.35
CA VAL A 360 6.66 9.11 33.55
C VAL A 360 6.34 7.91 34.44
N PHE A 361 5.09 7.79 34.86
CA PHE A 361 4.53 6.61 35.49
C PHE A 361 4.38 5.47 34.49
N VAL A 362 5.01 4.32 34.78
CA VAL A 362 4.94 3.09 33.99
C VAL A 362 4.46 1.97 34.89
N MET A 363 3.44 1.23 34.46
CA MET A 363 2.91 0.10 35.23
C MET A 363 3.01 -1.20 34.45
N LYS A 364 3.53 -2.22 35.12
CA LYS A 364 3.60 -3.59 34.65
C LYS A 364 2.63 -4.44 35.49
N ALA A 365 1.66 -5.08 34.84
CA ALA A 365 0.66 -5.90 35.53
C ALA A 365 0.69 -7.36 35.04
N CYS A 366 0.09 -8.27 35.79
CA CYS A 366 -0.01 -9.69 35.40
C CYS A 366 -0.62 -9.87 34.00
N ASP A 367 0.17 -10.42 33.07
CA ASP A 367 -0.21 -10.76 31.69
C ASP A 367 0.20 -12.20 31.26
N PHE A 368 0.61 -13.10 32.17
CA PHE A 368 1.19 -14.40 31.78
C PHE A 368 0.30 -15.64 32.03
N CYS A 369 -0.32 -15.74 33.21
CA CYS A 369 -0.96 -16.98 33.69
C CYS A 369 -2.42 -17.13 33.22
N ASP A 370 -2.88 -18.35 32.95
CA ASP A 370 -4.30 -18.69 32.68
C ASP A 370 -5.14 -18.89 33.96
N GLY A 371 -4.49 -18.85 35.15
CA GLY A 371 -5.11 -18.98 36.47
C GLY A 371 -5.49 -17.64 37.12
N GLU A 372 -6.10 -16.74 36.35
CA GLU A 372 -6.39 -15.36 36.76
C GLU A 372 -7.31 -15.27 37.98
N LYS A 373 -6.80 -14.74 39.10
CA LYS A 373 -7.64 -14.11 40.11
C LYS A 373 -8.05 -12.74 39.57
N LYS A 374 -9.21 -12.70 38.90
CA LYS A 374 -9.74 -11.50 38.22
C LYS A 374 -10.06 -10.36 39.18
N ASP A 375 -10.21 -10.65 40.47
CA ASP A 375 -10.59 -9.68 41.51
C ASP A 375 -9.65 -8.46 41.58
N ALA A 376 -8.38 -8.62 41.23
CA ALA A 376 -7.39 -7.54 41.31
C ALA A 376 -7.32 -6.66 40.04
N ILE A 377 -7.83 -7.13 38.89
CA ILE A 377 -7.70 -6.46 37.59
C ILE A 377 -8.34 -5.06 37.58
N PRO A 378 -9.58 -4.85 38.09
CA PRO A 378 -10.22 -3.53 38.06
C PRO A 378 -9.38 -2.44 38.74
N TYR A 379 -8.67 -2.79 39.81
CA TYR A 379 -7.82 -1.85 40.54
C TYR A 379 -6.55 -1.51 39.75
N ALA A 380 -5.96 -2.47 39.05
CA ALA A 380 -4.85 -2.20 38.13
C ALA A 380 -5.30 -1.27 36.99
N GLU A 381 -6.45 -1.54 36.37
CA GLU A 381 -7.01 -0.69 35.33
C GLU A 381 -7.30 0.73 35.85
N GLN A 382 -7.83 0.86 37.06
CA GLN A 382 -8.10 2.15 37.70
C GLN A 382 -6.82 2.94 37.96
N LEU A 383 -5.77 2.30 38.51
CA LEU A 383 -4.46 2.91 38.72
C LEU A 383 -3.86 3.38 37.39
N TYR A 384 -3.90 2.53 36.36
CA TYR A 384 -3.38 2.90 35.04
C TYR A 384 -4.16 4.04 34.41
N LYS A 385 -5.49 4.03 34.52
CA LYS A 385 -6.34 5.11 34.01
C LYS A 385 -6.07 6.44 34.70
N GLN A 386 -5.75 6.41 35.99
CA GLN A 386 -5.50 7.62 36.78
C GLN A 386 -4.07 8.16 36.63
N PHE A 387 -3.07 7.28 36.51
CA PHE A 387 -1.66 7.67 36.58
C PHE A 387 -0.84 7.34 35.33
N GLY A 388 -1.32 6.49 34.42
CA GLY A 388 -0.61 6.04 33.22
C GLY A 388 -0.01 7.21 32.43
N GLY A 389 1.31 7.20 32.24
CA GLY A 389 2.01 8.24 31.49
C GLY A 389 2.13 9.60 32.20
N MET A 390 1.73 9.72 33.47
CA MET A 390 1.89 10.95 34.25
C MET A 390 3.37 11.32 34.38
N LYS A 391 3.73 12.56 34.04
CA LYS A 391 5.09 13.08 34.18
C LYS A 391 5.50 13.19 35.66
N LEU A 392 6.69 12.69 35.97
CA LEU A 392 7.27 12.61 37.32
C LEU A 392 8.74 13.07 37.30
N PRO A 393 9.38 13.28 38.47
CA PRO A 393 10.78 13.73 38.53
C PRO A 393 11.78 12.78 37.88
N LYS A 394 11.47 11.48 37.90
CA LYS A 394 12.15 10.39 37.18
C LYS A 394 11.13 9.27 36.93
N GLU A 395 11.38 8.44 35.91
CA GLU A 395 10.59 7.23 35.62
C GLU A 395 10.24 6.46 36.91
N LEU A 396 8.94 6.27 37.16
CA LEU A 396 8.40 5.57 38.32
C LEU A 396 7.77 4.26 37.86
N ARG A 397 8.39 3.15 38.23
CA ARG A 397 7.94 1.82 37.84
C ARG A 397 7.03 1.23 38.91
N VAL A 398 5.84 0.82 38.50
CA VAL A 398 4.85 0.18 39.37
C VAL A 398 4.61 -1.24 38.90
N GLY A 399 4.94 -2.21 39.75
CA GLY A 399 4.63 -3.61 39.52
C GLY A 399 3.32 -3.98 40.20
N PHE A 400 2.41 -4.60 39.46
CA PHE A 400 1.13 -5.06 39.97
C PHE A 400 0.97 -6.57 39.76
N ASN A 401 0.89 -7.31 40.86
CA ASN A 401 0.70 -8.74 40.84
C ASN A 401 -0.71 -9.11 41.36
N GLY A 402 -1.49 -9.81 40.53
CA GLY A 402 -2.84 -10.27 40.88
C GLY A 402 -2.88 -11.48 41.82
N CYS A 403 -1.74 -12.02 42.25
CA CYS A 403 -1.66 -13.10 43.22
C CYS A 403 -0.35 -13.07 44.01
N GLY A 404 -0.32 -13.79 45.14
CA GLY A 404 0.84 -13.88 46.04
C GLY A 404 2.08 -14.56 45.44
N MET A 405 2.02 -15.12 44.23
CA MET A 405 3.19 -15.68 43.55
C MET A 405 4.16 -14.60 43.05
N ALA A 406 3.69 -13.36 42.91
CA ALA A 406 4.50 -12.21 42.52
C ALA A 406 5.40 -12.41 41.27
N CYS A 407 4.96 -13.22 40.29
CA CYS A 407 5.77 -13.64 39.14
C CYS A 407 6.23 -12.49 38.21
N TYR A 408 5.65 -11.29 38.37
CA TYR A 408 6.06 -10.10 37.60
C TYR A 408 7.20 -9.34 38.26
N GLY A 409 7.64 -9.80 39.44
CA GLY A 409 8.66 -9.13 40.22
C GLY A 409 8.18 -7.80 40.79
N ALA A 410 6.88 -7.63 41.09
CA ALA A 410 6.37 -6.38 41.64
C ALA A 410 7.15 -5.90 42.86
N VAL A 411 7.60 -6.84 43.70
CA VAL A 411 8.43 -6.57 44.88
C VAL A 411 9.79 -5.93 44.56
N HIS A 412 10.24 -5.91 43.30
CA HIS A 412 11.49 -5.30 42.85
C HIS A 412 11.31 -3.93 42.19
N GLU A 413 10.07 -3.52 41.92
CA GLU A 413 9.77 -2.23 41.30
C GLU A 413 9.79 -1.08 42.33
N ASP A 414 9.83 0.16 41.83
CA ASP A 414 9.82 1.35 42.70
C ASP A 414 8.58 1.34 43.62
N ILE A 415 7.42 0.91 43.10
CA ILE A 415 6.22 0.57 43.88
C ILE A 415 5.76 -0.84 43.49
N GLY A 416 5.73 -1.76 44.45
CA GLY A 416 5.23 -3.13 44.26
C GLY A 416 3.88 -3.34 44.92
N ILE A 417 2.91 -3.86 44.18
CA ILE A 417 1.57 -4.18 44.67
C ILE A 417 1.33 -5.67 44.46
N VAL A 418 0.97 -6.40 45.52
CA VAL A 418 0.72 -7.85 45.46
C VAL A 418 -0.64 -8.15 46.07
N TYR A 419 -1.55 -8.73 45.27
CA TYR A 419 -2.87 -9.14 45.74
C TYR A 419 -2.83 -10.52 46.39
N ARG A 420 -3.28 -10.63 47.63
CA ARG A 420 -3.32 -11.90 48.39
C ARG A 420 -4.43 -11.84 49.44
N LYS A 421 -5.12 -12.96 49.65
CA LYS A 421 -6.18 -13.10 50.69
C LYS A 421 -7.26 -11.99 50.64
N GLY A 422 -7.61 -11.48 49.46
CA GLY A 422 -8.64 -10.44 49.31
C GLY A 422 -8.16 -9.00 49.53
N ALA A 423 -6.86 -8.79 49.73
CA ALA A 423 -6.28 -7.48 50.04
C ALA A 423 -4.92 -7.29 49.34
N PHE A 424 -4.33 -6.10 49.47
CA PHE A 424 -3.08 -5.73 48.81
C PHE A 424 -1.91 -5.55 49.79
N ASP A 425 -0.79 -6.17 49.47
CA ASP A 425 0.50 -5.95 50.13
C ASP A 425 1.29 -4.92 49.29
N LEU A 426 1.90 -3.94 49.96
CA LEU A 426 2.57 -2.78 49.33
C LEU A 426 4.05 -2.75 49.68
N PHE A 427 4.87 -2.67 48.63
CA PHE A 427 6.33 -2.59 48.69
C PHE A 427 6.80 -1.26 48.09
N LEU A 428 7.75 -0.59 48.73
CA LEU A 428 8.28 0.70 48.26
C LEU A 428 9.80 0.70 48.14
N GLY A 429 10.30 1.38 47.11
CA GLY A 429 11.71 1.67 46.92
C GLY A 429 12.51 0.51 46.34
N GLY A 430 11.91 -0.37 45.55
CA GLY A 430 12.65 -1.42 44.86
C GLY A 430 13.61 -0.87 43.79
N LYS A 431 14.64 -1.65 43.48
CA LYS A 431 15.61 -1.36 42.45
C LYS A 431 15.91 -2.60 41.63
N THR A 432 15.47 -2.58 40.37
CA THR A 432 15.55 -3.72 39.44
C THR A 432 16.92 -3.92 38.79
N VAL A 433 17.74 -2.87 38.65
CA VAL A 433 18.98 -2.90 37.86
C VAL A 433 20.20 -2.34 38.58
N GLY A 434 21.38 -2.91 38.31
CA GLY A 434 22.68 -2.47 38.82
C GLY A 434 23.24 -3.34 39.96
N ARG A 435 24.52 -3.12 40.31
CA ARG A 435 25.24 -3.93 41.32
C ARG A 435 24.58 -3.91 42.72
N ASN A 436 23.82 -2.87 43.02
CA ASN A 436 23.07 -2.70 44.26
C ASN A 436 21.55 -2.82 44.03
N ALA A 437 21.10 -3.65 43.09
CA ALA A 437 19.69 -4.00 42.97
C ALA A 437 19.18 -4.65 44.27
N HIS A 438 17.97 -4.31 44.68
CA HIS A 438 17.35 -4.82 45.90
C HIS A 438 15.82 -4.80 45.78
N PRO A 439 15.10 -5.68 46.50
CA PRO A 439 13.65 -5.58 46.60
C PRO A 439 13.23 -4.29 47.34
N GLY A 440 11.99 -3.87 47.10
CA GLY A 440 11.33 -2.84 47.88
C GLY A 440 11.04 -3.31 49.31
N GLN A 441 10.95 -2.36 50.23
CA GLN A 441 10.56 -2.60 51.61
C GLN A 441 9.05 -2.85 51.67
N LEU A 442 8.62 -3.93 52.32
CA LEU A 442 7.22 -4.12 52.68
C LEU A 442 6.79 -3.06 53.70
N VAL A 443 5.87 -2.17 53.30
CA VAL A 443 5.41 -1.05 54.14
C VAL A 443 4.01 -1.27 54.70
N ALA A 444 3.18 -2.04 54.00
CA ALA A 444 1.83 -2.39 54.43
C ALA A 444 1.45 -3.78 53.91
N GLU A 445 0.68 -4.49 54.73
CA GLU A 445 0.01 -5.74 54.36
C GLU A 445 -1.48 -5.55 54.57
N GLY A 446 -2.28 -6.22 53.73
CA GLY A 446 -3.73 -6.25 53.91
C GLY A 446 -4.45 -4.92 53.64
N ILE A 447 -3.93 -4.07 52.74
CA ILE A 447 -4.65 -2.85 52.32
C ILE A 447 -5.97 -3.27 51.67
N HIS A 448 -7.07 -2.71 52.17
CA HIS A 448 -8.39 -2.97 51.62
C HIS A 448 -8.46 -2.49 50.16
N PRO A 449 -9.10 -3.22 49.23
CA PRO A 449 -9.11 -2.85 47.82
C PRO A 449 -9.59 -1.42 47.53
N ASP A 450 -10.57 -0.93 48.28
CA ASP A 450 -11.08 0.44 48.16
C ASP A 450 -10.06 1.52 48.53
N ASP A 451 -9.10 1.21 49.41
CA ASP A 451 -8.09 2.15 49.90
C ASP A 451 -6.81 2.17 49.04
N LEU A 452 -6.64 1.20 48.15
CA LEU A 452 -5.41 1.03 47.38
C LEU A 452 -5.13 2.26 46.52
N VAL A 453 -6.12 2.70 45.74
CA VAL A 453 -5.93 3.76 44.75
C VAL A 453 -5.61 5.09 45.43
N GLU A 454 -6.29 5.42 46.53
CA GLU A 454 -6.00 6.61 47.34
C GLU A 454 -4.60 6.53 47.95
N THR A 455 -4.21 5.36 48.48
CA THR A 455 -2.89 5.16 49.06
C THR A 455 -1.78 5.41 48.03
N ILE A 456 -1.90 4.86 46.83
CA ILE A 456 -0.95 5.08 45.74
C ILE A 456 -0.98 6.55 45.28
N ALA A 457 -2.15 7.17 45.21
CA ALA A 457 -2.29 8.58 44.86
C ALA A 457 -1.47 9.50 45.79
N ARG A 458 -1.55 9.27 47.11
CA ARG A 458 -0.77 10.04 48.10
C ARG A 458 0.73 9.91 47.90
N ILE A 459 1.21 8.70 47.65
CA ILE A 459 2.64 8.41 47.41
C ILE A 459 3.12 9.14 46.15
N ILE A 460 2.36 9.02 45.05
CA ILE A 460 2.72 9.64 43.76
C ILE A 460 2.68 11.17 43.87
N ALA A 461 1.66 11.73 44.53
CA ALA A 461 1.54 13.17 44.73
C ALA A 461 2.76 13.72 45.49
N GLN A 462 3.13 13.08 46.60
CA GLN A 462 4.30 13.50 47.38
C GLN A 462 5.60 13.38 46.60
N TYR A 463 5.80 12.30 45.84
CA TYR A 463 6.98 12.14 44.98
C TYR A 463 7.03 13.21 43.88
N LYS A 464 5.89 13.53 43.28
CA LYS A 464 5.78 14.55 42.23
C LYS A 464 6.10 15.95 42.75
N GLU A 465 5.65 16.28 43.95
CA GLU A 465 5.82 17.61 44.56
C GLU A 465 7.21 17.81 45.19
N GLU A 466 7.75 16.76 45.82
CA GLU A 466 8.94 16.89 46.68
C GLU A 466 10.19 16.17 46.14
N GLY A 467 10.06 15.42 45.04
CA GLY A 467 11.16 14.74 44.36
C GLY A 467 12.02 15.71 43.57
N TYR A 468 13.34 15.54 43.63
CA TYR A 468 14.24 16.34 42.81
C TYR A 468 14.27 15.84 41.37
N ALA A 469 14.57 16.73 40.42
CA ALA A 469 14.73 16.36 39.01
C ALA A 469 15.78 15.24 38.87
N ASN A 470 15.45 14.20 38.09
CA ASN A 470 16.25 12.99 37.91
C ASN A 470 16.48 12.11 39.17
N GLU A 471 15.79 12.38 40.28
CA GLU A 471 15.87 11.53 41.48
C GLU A 471 15.01 10.28 41.32
N ARG A 472 15.59 9.07 41.48
CA ARG A 472 14.83 7.81 41.50
C ARG A 472 14.06 7.64 42.80
N PHE A 473 12.88 7.02 42.72
CA PHE A 473 11.96 6.86 43.85
C PHE A 473 12.60 6.17 45.08
N HIS A 474 13.42 5.13 44.92
CA HIS A 474 14.12 4.52 46.07
C HIS A 474 15.01 5.51 46.84
N LYS A 475 15.69 6.44 46.15
CA LYS A 475 16.50 7.49 46.79
C LYS A 475 15.61 8.54 47.46
N PHE A 476 14.50 8.88 46.82
CA PHE A 476 13.50 9.78 47.39
C PHE A 476 12.94 9.22 48.71
N PHE A 477 12.54 7.95 48.72
CA PHE A 477 12.02 7.29 49.91
C PHE A 477 13.06 7.21 51.04
N GLU A 478 14.31 6.87 50.71
CA GLU A 478 15.43 6.87 51.66
C GLU A 478 15.74 8.26 52.23
N ARG A 479 15.64 9.30 51.39
CA ARG A 479 15.91 10.70 51.79
C ARG A 479 14.80 11.27 52.66
N LYS A 480 13.54 11.09 52.24
CA LYS A 480 12.38 11.67 52.94
C LYS A 480 12.06 10.99 54.25
N LYS A 481 12.51 9.75 54.44
CA LYS A 481 12.24 8.89 55.61
C LYS A 481 10.77 8.53 55.81
N GLU A 482 9.84 9.36 55.36
CA GLU A 482 8.40 9.09 55.39
C GLU A 482 7.76 9.49 54.05
N VAL A 483 7.06 8.55 53.41
CA VAL A 483 6.35 8.78 52.13
C VAL A 483 4.97 8.15 52.20
N GLY A 484 3.91 8.92 51.93
CA GLY A 484 2.52 8.45 51.93
C GLY A 484 2.05 7.88 53.28
N GLY A 485 2.70 8.27 54.38
CA GLY A 485 2.48 7.73 55.73
C GLY A 485 3.29 6.46 56.07
N PHE A 486 4.23 6.06 55.20
CA PHE A 486 5.09 4.90 55.39
C PHE A 486 6.54 5.29 55.68
N VAL A 487 7.16 4.63 56.67
CA VAL A 487 8.50 4.98 57.15
C VAL A 487 9.58 4.07 56.56
N TYR A 488 10.65 4.67 56.02
CA TYR A 488 11.83 3.97 55.52
C TYR A 488 12.63 3.33 56.66
N GLY A 489 13.02 2.06 56.48
CA GLY A 489 13.81 1.30 57.46
C GLY A 489 13.00 0.61 58.56
N GLN A 490 11.67 0.79 58.60
CA GLN A 490 10.77 0.00 59.45
C GLN A 490 10.22 -1.19 58.66
N THR A 491 10.97 -2.28 58.61
CA THR A 491 10.54 -3.50 57.92
C THR A 491 9.58 -4.29 58.81
N LYS A 492 8.36 -4.55 58.33
CA LYS A 492 7.46 -5.54 58.95
C LYS A 492 7.92 -6.95 58.55
N ASN A 493 7.80 -7.93 59.46
CA ASN A 493 8.14 -9.32 59.16
C ASN A 493 7.19 -9.85 58.07
N VAL A 494 7.75 -10.32 56.95
CA VAL A 494 6.98 -10.85 55.82
C VAL A 494 6.41 -12.21 56.21
N GLU A 495 5.08 -12.36 56.24
CA GLU A 495 4.48 -13.69 56.36
C GLU A 495 4.77 -14.51 55.08
N PRO A 496 5.19 -15.79 55.18
CA PRO A 496 5.32 -16.65 54.02
C PRO A 496 4.02 -16.71 53.21
N ALA A 497 4.13 -16.68 51.88
CA ALA A 497 2.99 -16.81 51.00
C ALA A 497 2.33 -18.19 51.21
N ALA A 498 1.20 -18.23 51.90
CA ALA A 498 0.33 -19.41 51.92
C ALA A 498 -0.33 -19.54 50.55
N CYS A 499 0.26 -20.33 49.66
CA CYS A 499 -0.40 -20.88 48.49
C CYS A 499 -0.55 -22.39 48.73
N GLY A 500 -1.76 -22.92 48.57
CA GLY A 500 -2.16 -24.25 49.02
C GLY A 500 -1.43 -25.42 48.35
N GLU A 501 -1.71 -26.61 48.88
CA GLU A 501 -1.81 -27.84 48.06
C GLU A 501 -2.72 -27.63 46.85
#